data_AF-A0A8D8K3Z8-F1
#
_entry.id   AF-A0A8D8K3Z8-F1
#
_cell.length_a   1.000
_cell.length_b   1.000
_cell.length_c   1.000
_cell.angle_alpha   90.00
_cell.angle_beta   90.00
_cell.angle_gamma   90.00
#
_symmetry.space_group_name_H-M   'P 1'
#
loop_
_entity.id
_entity.type
_entity.pdbx_description
1 polymer ?
#
loop_
_entity_poly.entity_id
_entity_poly.type
_entity_poly.pdbx_seq_one_letter_code
_entity_poly.pdbx_strand_id
1 'polypeptide(L)'
;AYKTARKIFDESEGQSKAKKGAVEEEPLLKENPHRFVIFPIQYHDIWQMYKKAEASFWTAEEVDLSKDLQHWDSLKDEERYFISHVLAFFAASDGIVNENLVERFTQEVQVTEAR
;
A
#
# COMPACT_ATOMS: atom_id res chain seq x y z
N ALA A 1 24.47 -12.84 30.64
CA ALA A 1 24.38 -12.69 29.17
C ALA A 1 23.63 -13.86 28.52
N TYR A 2 24.11 -15.11 28.61
CA TYR A 2 23.55 -16.26 27.87
C TYR A 2 22.11 -16.66 28.25
N LYS A 3 21.75 -16.62 29.55
CA LYS A 3 20.38 -16.93 30.02
C LYS A 3 19.34 -15.92 29.53
N THR A 4 19.73 -14.66 29.38
CA THR A 4 18.87 -13.58 28.87
C THR A 4 18.67 -13.70 27.36
N ALA A 5 19.74 -13.99 26.61
CA ALA A 5 19.66 -14.22 25.18
C ALA A 5 18.76 -15.43 24.85
N ARG A 6 18.91 -16.55 25.56
CA ARG A 6 18.08 -17.74 25.34
C ARG A 6 16.60 -17.50 25.61
N LYS A 7 16.27 -16.69 26.63
CA LYS A 7 14.88 -16.29 26.93
C LYS A 7 14.28 -15.42 25.83
N ILE A 8 15.05 -14.49 25.27
CA ILE A 8 14.64 -13.65 24.14
C ILE A 8 14.42 -14.49 22.88
N PHE A 9 15.26 -15.50 22.63
CA PHE A 9 15.10 -16.43 21.51
C PHE A 9 13.89 -17.37 21.69
N ASP A 10 13.64 -17.91 22.89
CA ASP A 10 12.45 -18.74 23.14
C ASP A 10 11.15 -17.92 23.06
N GLU A 11 11.17 -16.66 23.54
CA GLU A 11 10.03 -15.73 23.42
C GLU A 11 9.75 -15.33 21.96
N SER A 12 10.79 -15.16 21.13
CA SER A 12 10.62 -14.87 19.71
C SER A 12 10.10 -16.07 18.92
N GLU A 13 10.52 -17.30 19.22
CA GLU A 13 9.97 -18.51 18.61
C GLU A 13 8.50 -18.75 18.99
N GLY A 14 8.14 -18.51 20.25
CA GLY A 14 6.74 -18.58 20.72
C GLY A 14 5.84 -17.58 19.99
N GLN A 15 6.30 -16.34 19.81
CA GLN A 15 5.58 -15.31 19.04
C GLN A 15 5.47 -15.67 17.55
N SER A 16 6.51 -16.28 16.98
CA SER A 16 6.53 -16.70 15.57
C SER A 16 5.54 -17.83 15.28
N LYS A 17 5.41 -18.80 16.19
CA LYS A 17 4.43 -19.89 16.08
C LYS A 17 2.99 -19.40 16.26
N ALA A 18 2.75 -18.52 17.22
CA ALA A 18 1.44 -17.92 17.43
C ALA A 18 0.98 -17.08 16.22
N LYS A 19 1.89 -16.31 15.59
CA LYS A 19 1.60 -15.58 14.35
C LYS A 19 1.29 -16.51 13.17
N LYS A 20 2.00 -17.63 13.02
CA LYS A 20 1.71 -18.62 11.96
C LYS A 20 0.32 -19.25 12.09
N GLY A 21 -0.09 -19.62 13.31
CA GLY A 21 -1.43 -20.18 13.55
C GLY A 21 -2.55 -19.18 13.26
N ALA A 22 -2.35 -17.90 13.56
CA ALA A 22 -3.32 -16.85 13.25
C ALA A 22 -3.50 -16.65 11.73
N VAL A 23 -2.41 -16.66 10.94
CA VAL A 23 -2.47 -16.50 9.47
C VAL A 23 -3.31 -17.59 8.78
N GLU A 24 -3.30 -18.82 9.31
CA GLU A 24 -4.11 -19.92 8.74
C GLU A 24 -5.61 -19.80 9.02
N GLU A 25 -6.00 -19.04 10.05
CA GLU A 25 -7.39 -18.76 10.39
C GLU A 25 -7.90 -17.46 9.74
N GLU A 26 -7.01 -16.51 9.45
CA GLU A 26 -7.35 -15.22 8.84
C GLU A 26 -7.76 -15.38 7.36
N PRO A 27 -9.03 -15.14 6.99
CA PRO A 27 -9.54 -15.43 5.65
C PRO A 27 -8.86 -14.63 4.52
N LEU A 28 -8.30 -13.46 4.83
CA LEU A 28 -7.60 -12.60 3.86
C LEU A 28 -6.17 -13.09 3.56
N LEU A 29 -5.54 -13.78 4.51
CA LEU A 29 -4.12 -14.16 4.46
C LEU A 29 -3.93 -15.66 4.20
N LYS A 30 -4.96 -16.47 4.41
CA LYS A 30 -4.95 -17.89 4.13
C LYS A 30 -4.76 -18.16 2.64
N GLU A 31 -3.74 -18.96 2.31
CA GLU A 31 -3.46 -19.37 0.93
C GLU A 31 -4.68 -20.01 0.24
N ASN A 32 -4.97 -19.55 -0.97
CA ASN A 32 -6.07 -20.08 -1.79
C ASN A 32 -5.56 -20.45 -3.19
N PRO A 33 -4.90 -21.62 -3.35
CA PRO A 33 -4.27 -22.02 -4.60
C PRO A 33 -5.26 -22.40 -5.70
N HIS A 34 -6.58 -22.29 -5.48
CA HIS A 34 -7.59 -22.74 -6.43
C HIS A 34 -8.40 -21.60 -7.06
N ARG A 35 -8.22 -20.35 -6.61
CA ARG A 35 -8.98 -19.20 -7.09
C ARG A 35 -8.12 -18.26 -7.93
N PHE A 36 -8.06 -18.57 -9.22
CA PHE A 36 -7.38 -17.73 -10.23
C PHE A 36 -8.34 -16.83 -11.02
N VAL A 37 -9.64 -17.00 -10.83
CA VAL A 37 -10.69 -16.25 -11.52
C VAL A 37 -11.49 -15.42 -10.51
N ILE A 38 -11.86 -14.21 -10.92
CA ILE A 38 -12.57 -13.25 -10.07
C ILE A 38 -13.99 -13.71 -9.74
N PHE A 39 -14.67 -14.38 -10.67
CA PHE A 39 -16.04 -14.86 -10.48
C PHE A 39 -16.09 -16.29 -9.93
N PRO A 40 -17.03 -16.60 -9.02
CA PRO A 40 -18.02 -15.68 -8.42
C PRO A 40 -17.39 -14.74 -7.36
N ILE A 41 -17.93 -13.52 -7.24
CA ILE A 41 -17.51 -12.54 -6.22
C ILE A 41 -17.90 -13.04 -4.83
N GLN A 42 -16.95 -13.02 -3.90
CA GLN A 42 -17.12 -13.42 -2.49
C GLN A 42 -17.25 -12.17 -1.60
N TYR A 43 -16.33 -11.22 -1.76
CA TYR A 43 -16.27 -10.00 -0.94
C TYR A 43 -16.79 -8.79 -1.72
N HIS A 44 -18.10 -8.55 -1.60
CA HIS A 44 -18.80 -7.53 -2.37
C HIS A 44 -18.42 -6.10 -1.95
N ASP A 45 -18.12 -5.89 -0.68
CA ASP A 45 -17.62 -4.64 -0.11
C ASP A 45 -16.24 -4.27 -0.66
N ILE A 46 -15.30 -5.22 -0.69
CA ILE A 46 -13.98 -5.04 -1.30
C ILE A 46 -14.12 -4.76 -2.79
N TRP A 47 -14.95 -5.54 -3.50
CA TRP A 47 -15.21 -5.34 -4.92
C TRP A 47 -15.81 -3.96 -5.23
N GLN A 48 -16.71 -3.46 -4.37
CA GLN A 48 -17.24 -2.10 -4.49
C GLN A 48 -16.16 -1.03 -4.33
N MET A 49 -15.19 -1.22 -3.43
CA MET A 49 -14.05 -0.30 -3.30
C MET A 49 -13.18 -0.31 -4.55
N TYR A 50 -12.89 -1.49 -5.10
CA TYR A 50 -12.20 -1.61 -6.39
C TYR A 50 -12.95 -0.86 -7.50
N LYS A 51 -14.26 -1.09 -7.65
CA LYS A 51 -15.08 -0.40 -8.66
C LYS A 51 -15.15 1.11 -8.47
N LYS A 52 -15.13 1.58 -7.23
CA LYS A 52 -15.06 3.01 -6.92
C LYS A 52 -13.70 3.60 -7.32
N ALA A 53 -12.61 2.88 -7.11
CA ALA A 53 -11.27 3.28 -7.55
C ALA A 53 -11.16 3.28 -9.08
N GLU A 54 -11.65 2.23 -9.75
CA GLU A 54 -11.70 2.13 -11.22
C GLU A 54 -12.49 3.27 -11.85
N ALA A 55 -13.64 3.64 -11.25
CA ALA A 55 -14.44 4.78 -11.70
C ALA A 55 -13.76 6.14 -11.48
N SER A 56 -12.68 6.19 -10.69
CA SER A 56 -11.89 7.39 -10.39
C SER A 56 -10.58 7.46 -11.18
N PHE A 57 -10.46 6.67 -12.25
CA PHE A 57 -9.26 6.66 -13.09
C PHE A 57 -9.11 7.98 -13.85
N TRP A 58 -7.89 8.53 -13.85
CA TRP A 58 -7.48 9.71 -14.60
C TRP A 58 -6.01 9.58 -15.01
N THR A 59 -5.59 10.25 -16.09
CA THR A 59 -4.20 10.29 -16.54
C THR A 59 -3.57 11.67 -16.33
N ALA A 60 -2.23 11.72 -16.25
CA ALA A 60 -1.50 12.97 -16.01
C ALA A 60 -1.76 14.03 -17.10
N GLU A 61 -2.03 13.60 -18.34
CA GLU A 61 -2.36 14.47 -19.46
C GLU A 61 -3.70 15.20 -19.31
N GLU A 62 -4.58 14.75 -18.41
CA GLU A 62 -5.84 15.43 -18.10
C GLU A 62 -5.62 16.71 -17.28
N VAL A 63 -4.44 16.91 -16.70
CA VAL A 63 -4.08 18.11 -15.94
C VAL A 63 -3.33 19.10 -16.84
N ASP A 64 -3.99 20.21 -17.21
CA ASP A 64 -3.38 21.29 -17.98
C ASP A 64 -2.46 22.15 -17.11
N LEU A 65 -1.15 22.05 -17.34
CA LEU A 65 -0.11 22.82 -16.66
C LEU A 65 0.42 24.01 -17.50
N SER A 66 -0.22 24.34 -18.62
CA SER A 66 0.30 25.33 -19.58
C SER A 66 0.44 26.75 -19.01
N LYS A 67 -0.32 27.08 -17.98
CA LYS A 67 -0.33 28.41 -17.34
C LYS A 67 0.47 28.45 -16.04
N ASP A 68 0.83 27.30 -15.49
CA ASP A 68 1.39 27.17 -14.16
C ASP A 68 2.79 27.78 -14.06
N LEU A 69 3.58 27.79 -15.14
CA LEU A 69 4.88 28.46 -15.17
C LEU A 69 4.78 29.97 -14.91
N GLN A 70 3.77 30.63 -15.47
CA GLN A 70 3.58 32.07 -15.25
C GLN A 70 3.19 32.35 -13.80
N HIS A 71 2.33 31.51 -13.22
CA HIS A 71 1.97 31.63 -11.80
C HIS A 71 3.17 31.33 -10.90
N TRP A 72 3.96 30.30 -11.21
CA TRP A 72 5.16 29.93 -10.47
C TRP A 72 6.17 31.08 -10.39
N ASP A 73 6.43 31.76 -11.51
CA ASP A 73 7.35 32.90 -11.57
C ASP A 73 6.81 34.12 -10.81
N SER A 74 5.49 34.25 -10.67
CA SER A 74 4.85 35.35 -9.94
C SER A 74 4.86 35.18 -8.41
N LEU A 75 5.14 33.98 -7.91
CA LEU A 75 5.19 33.68 -6.47
C LEU A 75 6.40 34.31 -5.79
N LYS A 76 6.34 34.44 -4.46
CA LYS A 76 7.51 34.80 -3.64
C LYS A 76 8.46 33.61 -3.50
N ASP A 77 9.72 33.91 -3.23
CA ASP A 77 10.77 32.90 -3.02
C ASP A 77 10.41 31.91 -1.91
N GLU A 78 9.80 32.39 -0.82
CA GLU A 78 9.33 31.58 0.30
C GLU A 78 8.20 30.62 -0.09
N GLU A 79 7.27 31.06 -0.93
CA GLU A 79 6.15 30.26 -1.42
C GLU A 79 6.65 29.16 -2.36
N ARG A 80 7.56 29.48 -3.28
CA ARG A 80 8.21 28.48 -4.14
C ARG A 80 9.02 27.48 -3.34
N TYR A 81 9.77 27.94 -2.33
CA TYR A 81 10.53 27.07 -1.44
C TYR A 81 9.59 26.08 -0.72
N PHE A 82 8.48 26.57 -0.16
CA PHE A 82 7.50 25.71 0.48
C PHE A 82 6.89 24.68 -0.48
N ILE A 83 6.36 25.12 -1.62
CA ILE A 83 5.68 24.23 -2.59
C ILE A 83 6.66 23.19 -3.14
N SER A 84 7.90 23.58 -3.47
CA SER A 84 8.91 22.63 -3.96
C SER A 84 9.25 21.54 -2.94
N HIS A 85 9.29 21.85 -1.64
CA HIS A 85 9.52 20.85 -0.60
C HIS A 85 8.32 19.91 -0.44
N VAL A 86 7.10 20.43 -0.55
CA VAL A 86 5.88 19.61 -0.53
C VAL A 86 5.85 18.65 -1.72
N LEU A 87 6.17 19.14 -2.93
CA LEU A 87 6.26 18.30 -4.13
C LEU A 87 7.36 17.23 -4.00
N ALA A 88 8.52 17.59 -3.46
CA ALA A 88 9.60 16.65 -3.21
C ALA A 88 9.22 15.56 -2.20
N PHE A 89 8.47 15.92 -1.14
CA PHE A 89 7.93 14.95 -0.19
C PHE A 89 6.98 13.97 -0.86
N PHE A 90 6.02 14.46 -1.65
CA PHE A 90 5.08 13.58 -2.35
C PHE A 90 5.79 12.63 -3.32
N ALA A 91 6.70 13.16 -4.15
CA ALA A 91 7.48 12.37 -5.10
C ALA A 91 8.29 11.23 -4.44
N ALA A 92 8.79 11.42 -3.22
CA ALA A 92 9.45 10.37 -2.46
C ALA A 92 8.45 9.41 -1.79
N SER A 93 7.37 9.94 -1.21
CA SER A 93 6.41 9.16 -0.43
C SER A 93 5.63 8.15 -1.27
N ASP A 94 5.26 8.52 -2.50
CA ASP A 94 4.51 7.63 -3.41
C ASP A 94 5.29 6.35 -3.73
N GLY A 95 6.62 6.47 -3.84
CA GLY A 95 7.51 5.32 -4.04
C GLY A 95 7.51 4.36 -2.85
N ILE A 96 7.59 4.90 -1.63
CA ILE A 96 7.59 4.09 -0.40
C ILE A 96 6.27 3.33 -0.23
N VAL A 97 5.14 3.99 -0.51
CA VAL A 97 3.83 3.35 -0.44
C VAL A 97 3.72 2.24 -1.50
N ASN A 98 4.11 2.51 -2.74
CA ASN A 98 4.08 1.51 -3.82
C ASN A 98 4.98 0.30 -3.53
N GLU A 99 6.16 0.50 -2.97
CA GLU A 99 7.05 -0.60 -2.54
C GLU A 99 6.35 -1.49 -1.52
N ASN A 100 5.70 -0.91 -0.51
CA ASN A 100 4.96 -1.68 0.48
C ASN A 100 3.77 -2.45 -0.11
N LEU A 101 3.02 -1.82 -1.02
CA LEU A 101 1.88 -2.46 -1.70
C LEU A 101 2.32 -3.67 -2.52
N VAL A 102 3.41 -3.53 -3.29
CA VAL A 102 3.90 -4.59 -4.19
C VAL A 102 4.63 -5.69 -3.42
N GLU A 103 5.52 -5.33 -2.50
CA GLU A 103 6.38 -6.31 -1.82
C GLU A 103 5.69 -7.02 -0.67
N ARG A 104 4.67 -6.39 -0.05
CA ARG A 104 3.98 -6.99 1.11
C ARG A 104 2.52 -7.24 0.82
N PHE A 105 1.69 -6.20 0.67
CA PHE A 105 0.24 -6.39 0.68
C PHE A 105 -0.28 -7.24 -0.48
N THR A 106 0.26 -7.07 -1.68
CA THR A 106 -0.12 -7.88 -2.86
C THR A 106 0.33 -9.35 -2.74
N GLN A 107 1.35 -9.63 -1.94
CA GLN A 107 1.87 -10.98 -1.71
C GLN A 107 1.16 -11.69 -0.55
N GLU A 108 0.85 -10.95 0.52
CA GLU A 108 0.21 -11.47 1.73
C GLU A 108 -1.29 -11.71 1.52
N VAL A 109 -1.99 -10.78 0.86
CA VAL A 109 -3.44 -10.89 0.65
C VAL A 109 -3.78 -11.86 -0.48
N GLN A 110 -4.53 -12.91 -0.15
CA GLN A 110 -4.84 -14.01 -1.06
C GLN A 110 -6.19 -13.86 -1.78
N VAL A 111 -7.01 -12.90 -1.35
CA VAL A 111 -8.36 -12.67 -1.89
C VAL A 111 -8.28 -11.90 -3.21
N THR A 112 -8.86 -12.48 -4.27
CA THR A 112 -8.77 -11.94 -5.64
C THR A 112 -9.38 -10.54 -5.80
N GLU A 113 -10.42 -10.19 -5.03
CA GLU A 113 -11.02 -8.84 -5.06
C GLU A 113 -10.13 -7.75 -4.45
N ALA A 114 -9.15 -8.14 -3.62
CA ALA A 114 -8.26 -7.24 -2.90
C ALA A 114 -6.85 -7.14 -3.53
N ARG A 115 -6.58 -7.94 -4.56
CA ARG A 115 -5.35 -7.89 -5.36
C ARG A 115 -5.53 -6.97 -6.56
#